data_AF-B9TK42-F1
#
_entry.id   AF-B9TK42-F1
#
_cell.length_a   1.000
_cell.length_b   1.000
_cell.length_c   1.000
_cell.angle_alpha   90.00
_cell.angle_beta   90.00
_cell.angle_gamma   90.00
#
_symmetry.space_group_name_H-M   'P 1'
#
loop_
_entity.id
_entity.type
_entity.pdbx_description
1 polymer ?
#
loop_
_entity_poly.entity_id
_entity_poly.type
_entity_poly.pdbx_seq_one_letter_code
_entity_poly.pdbx_strand_id
1 'polypeptide(L)'
;MPRKGMRSLCFNPKTPSFSVSPRSSPSRGSELSSSTTPRRSFSESVMEQTLETAAAMIMKWNPDTSNYASVTSLFYENKREALQFLKCVADLQKSMHLLATEDSTENRLIRAQTLMQIAMKRLQKEFYQILSMNRAYLDPESVSTRSSRASARSSTSDYEDDEDNDVHAAGDSISEVEQVSSAAMSDLRSIAECMISSGYAKECVNVYKIIRKSIIDEGIYRLGIEKMTSSH
;
A
#
# COMPACT_ATOMS: atom_id res chain seq x y z
N MET A 1 57.37 -30.48 -22.40
CA MET A 1 57.26 -31.05 -23.76
C MET A 1 56.26 -32.19 -23.71
N PRO A 2 55.59 -32.62 -24.80
CA PRO A 2 55.54 -32.09 -26.18
C PRO A 2 54.24 -31.27 -26.41
N ARG A 3 53.78 -30.91 -27.62
CA ARG A 3 54.32 -30.20 -28.81
C ARG A 3 53.21 -30.28 -29.90
N LYS A 4 52.94 -29.12 -30.55
CA LYS A 4 52.43 -28.94 -31.93
C LYS A 4 51.05 -29.50 -32.36
N GLY A 5 50.31 -28.65 -33.06
CA GLY A 5 49.13 -28.98 -33.86
C GLY A 5 48.75 -27.89 -34.88
N MET A 6 49.73 -27.27 -35.55
CA MET A 6 49.47 -26.30 -36.64
C MET A 6 48.98 -27.02 -37.89
N ARG A 7 48.02 -26.43 -38.63
CA ARG A 7 48.01 -26.47 -40.11
C ARG A 7 47.18 -25.32 -40.70
N SER A 8 47.83 -24.61 -41.61
CA SER A 8 47.28 -23.56 -42.47
C SER A 8 47.55 -23.96 -43.92
N LEU A 9 46.56 -23.80 -44.80
CA LEU A 9 46.64 -23.73 -46.27
C LEU A 9 45.39 -22.91 -46.69
N CYS A 10 45.39 -21.68 -47.21
CA CYS A 10 46.21 -20.93 -48.19
C CYS A 10 45.74 -21.05 -49.66
N PHE A 11 45.67 -19.87 -50.33
CA PHE A 11 45.56 -19.61 -51.78
C PHE A 11 44.20 -19.84 -52.49
N ASN A 12 43.77 -19.04 -53.48
CA ASN A 12 43.99 -17.61 -53.84
C ASN A 12 42.90 -17.17 -54.86
N PRO A 13 42.84 -15.91 -55.37
CA PRO A 13 41.62 -15.33 -55.95
C PRO A 13 41.57 -15.31 -57.49
N LYS A 14 40.46 -14.79 -58.04
CA LYS A 14 40.41 -14.17 -59.38
C LYS A 14 39.62 -12.85 -59.37
N THR A 15 40.32 -11.77 -59.70
CA THR A 15 39.78 -10.54 -60.33
C THR A 15 40.06 -10.65 -61.86
N PRO A 16 39.66 -9.74 -62.79
CA PRO A 16 39.96 -8.28 -62.74
C PRO A 16 38.92 -7.30 -63.36
N SER A 17 39.08 -6.00 -63.02
CA SER A 17 38.92 -4.76 -63.86
C SER A 17 37.66 -4.55 -64.74
N PHE A 18 36.96 -3.40 -64.78
CA PHE A 18 37.36 -1.96 -64.95
C PHE A 18 36.18 -1.03 -64.48
N SER A 19 36.18 0.31 -64.38
CA SER A 19 37.17 1.43 -64.41
C SER A 19 36.50 2.78 -64.03
N VAL A 20 37.28 3.77 -63.55
CA VAL A 20 37.26 5.26 -63.82
C VAL A 20 35.92 6.02 -63.95
N SER A 21 35.62 7.21 -63.37
CA SER A 21 36.19 8.04 -62.27
C SER A 21 35.09 9.06 -61.77
N PRO A 22 35.27 10.39 -61.53
CA PRO A 22 35.09 10.96 -60.17
C PRO A 22 34.13 12.17 -60.02
N ARG A 23 33.63 12.46 -58.80
CA ARG A 23 33.53 13.84 -58.22
C ARG A 23 32.96 13.94 -56.79
N SER A 24 33.64 14.76 -55.98
CA SER A 24 33.14 15.79 -55.04
C SER A 24 32.04 15.50 -53.98
N SER A 25 32.43 15.77 -52.73
CA SER A 25 31.64 16.03 -51.50
C SER A 25 30.53 17.11 -51.67
N PRO A 26 29.54 17.27 -50.74
CA PRO A 26 29.79 17.49 -49.31
C PRO A 26 28.88 16.77 -48.30
N SER A 27 29.30 16.90 -47.04
CA SER A 27 28.63 16.46 -45.82
C SER A 27 27.24 17.07 -45.60
N ARG A 28 26.33 16.23 -45.09
CA ARG A 28 25.22 16.66 -44.23
C ARG A 28 25.17 15.74 -43.02
N GLY A 29 25.20 16.34 -41.83
CA GLY A 29 24.93 15.59 -40.61
C GLY A 29 23.46 15.17 -40.60
N SER A 30 23.20 13.90 -40.28
CA SER A 30 21.98 13.54 -39.59
C SER A 30 22.30 13.59 -38.11
N GLU A 31 21.96 14.71 -37.47
CA GLU A 31 21.72 14.70 -36.03
C GLU A 31 20.68 13.62 -35.77
N LEU A 32 21.04 12.62 -34.98
CA LEU A 32 20.10 11.60 -34.53
C LEU A 32 19.25 12.21 -33.42
N SER A 33 18.42 13.19 -33.79
CA SER A 33 17.48 13.84 -32.90
C SER A 33 16.57 12.78 -32.31
N SER A 34 16.77 12.50 -31.03
CA SER A 34 15.90 11.66 -30.22
C SER A 34 14.50 12.29 -30.25
N SER A 35 13.64 11.73 -31.11
CA SER A 35 12.25 12.14 -31.27
C SER A 35 11.45 11.71 -30.04
N THR A 36 11.68 12.42 -28.94
CA THR A 36 11.05 12.22 -27.65
C THR A 36 9.56 12.54 -27.81
N THR A 37 8.78 11.49 -28.05
CA THR A 37 7.39 11.60 -28.51
C THR A 37 6.51 12.42 -27.56
N PRO A 38 5.50 13.16 -28.07
CA PRO A 38 4.57 13.93 -27.24
C PRO A 38 3.93 13.13 -26.09
N ARG A 39 3.71 11.82 -26.29
CA ARG A 39 3.23 10.88 -25.26
C ARG A 39 4.04 10.92 -23.97
N ARG A 40 5.36 11.12 -24.02
CA ARG A 40 6.20 11.17 -22.81
C ARG A 40 5.88 12.42 -21.99
N SER A 41 5.81 13.59 -22.63
CA SER A 41 5.46 14.85 -21.97
C SER A 41 4.06 14.84 -21.35
N PHE A 42 3.06 14.25 -22.02
CA PHE A 42 1.73 14.08 -21.43
C PHE A 42 1.74 13.12 -20.23
N SER A 43 2.44 11.98 -20.32
CA SER A 43 2.56 11.03 -19.20
C SER A 43 3.26 11.67 -17.99
N GLU A 44 4.31 12.43 -18.25
CA GLU A 44 5.08 13.16 -17.24
C GLU A 44 4.24 14.21 -16.52
N SER A 45 3.47 15.03 -17.27
CA SER A 45 2.56 16.02 -16.71
C SER A 45 1.46 15.38 -15.84
N VAL A 46 0.91 14.22 -16.23
CA VAL A 46 -0.08 13.48 -15.43
C VAL A 46 0.54 12.91 -14.15
N MET A 47 1.77 12.40 -14.20
CA MET A 47 2.50 11.94 -13.01
C MET A 47 2.79 13.09 -12.04
N GLU A 48 3.20 14.25 -12.55
CA GLU A 48 3.47 15.44 -11.72
C GLU A 48 2.20 15.97 -11.06
N GLN A 49 1.09 16.04 -11.80
CA GLN A 49 -0.22 16.41 -11.23
C GLN A 49 -0.68 15.40 -10.17
N THR A 50 -0.45 14.09 -10.38
CA THR A 50 -0.77 13.05 -9.40
C THR A 50 0.06 13.22 -8.13
N LEU A 51 1.35 13.51 -8.28
CA LEU A 51 2.27 13.73 -7.17
C LEU A 51 1.92 14.99 -6.37
N GLU A 52 1.52 16.08 -7.03
CA GLU A 52 1.09 17.31 -6.36
C GLU A 52 -0.25 17.13 -5.62
N THR A 53 -1.22 16.44 -6.23
CA THR A 53 -2.49 16.08 -5.57
C THR A 53 -2.27 15.17 -4.36
N ALA A 54 -1.38 14.17 -4.48
CA ALA A 54 -0.98 13.32 -3.36
C ALA A 54 -0.26 14.14 -2.27
N ALA A 55 0.63 15.05 -2.64
CA ALA A 55 1.36 15.91 -1.70
C ALA A 55 0.40 16.76 -0.85
N ALA A 56 -0.57 17.43 -1.47
CA ALA A 56 -1.57 18.23 -0.77
C ALA A 56 -2.37 17.40 0.25
N MET A 57 -2.85 16.22 -0.15
CA MET A 57 -3.66 15.35 0.72
C MET A 57 -2.84 14.70 1.84
N ILE A 58 -1.62 14.25 1.55
CA ILE A 58 -0.74 13.60 2.53
C ILE A 58 -0.22 14.62 3.55
N MET A 59 0.18 15.82 3.11
CA MET A 59 0.69 16.86 4.01
C MET A 59 -0.40 17.46 4.91
N LYS A 60 -1.66 17.56 4.45
CA LYS A 60 -2.82 17.91 5.30
C LYS A 60 -2.92 16.99 6.53
N TRP A 61 -2.67 15.70 6.31
CA TRP A 61 -2.80 14.64 7.31
C TRP A 61 -1.46 14.16 7.90
N ASN A 62 -0.38 14.92 7.72
CA ASN A 62 0.92 14.62 8.30
C ASN A 62 0.90 14.86 9.83
N PRO A 63 1.04 13.81 10.67
CA PRO A 63 0.97 13.95 12.12
C PRO A 63 2.16 14.70 12.72
N ASP A 64 3.27 14.82 11.99
CA ASP A 64 4.50 15.48 12.46
C ASP A 64 4.45 17.01 12.25
N THR A 65 3.57 17.53 11.37
CA THR A 65 3.47 18.96 11.03
C THR A 65 2.12 19.60 11.33
N SER A 66 1.06 18.81 11.51
CA SER A 66 -0.31 19.30 11.72
C SER A 66 -0.84 18.86 13.08
N ASN A 67 -1.03 19.82 14.00
CA ASN A 67 -1.66 19.55 15.31
C ASN A 67 -3.09 19.00 15.17
N TYR A 68 -3.80 19.33 14.09
CA TYR A 68 -5.08 18.70 13.77
C TYR A 68 -4.88 17.22 13.44
N ALA A 69 -3.98 16.87 12.51
CA ALA A 69 -3.69 15.48 12.18
C ALA A 69 -3.03 14.69 13.34
N SER A 70 -2.43 15.38 14.32
CA SER A 70 -1.81 14.73 15.48
C SER A 70 -2.83 14.28 16.53
N VAL A 71 -4.01 14.88 16.62
CA VAL A 71 -5.07 14.48 17.56
C VAL A 71 -6.20 13.73 16.85
N THR A 72 -6.61 14.21 15.68
CA THR A 72 -7.80 13.77 14.95
C THR A 72 -7.61 12.43 14.22
N SER A 73 -8.64 11.57 14.20
CA SER A 73 -8.67 10.34 13.37
C SER A 73 -9.29 10.62 12.00
N LEU A 74 -8.56 10.27 10.95
CA LEU A 74 -8.97 10.39 9.55
C LEU A 74 -10.27 9.61 9.25
N PHE A 75 -10.39 8.38 9.76
CA PHE A 75 -11.54 7.53 9.49
C PHE A 75 -12.79 7.91 10.28
N TYR A 76 -12.61 8.49 11.48
CA TYR A 76 -13.73 8.92 12.32
C TYR A 76 -14.38 10.22 11.84
N GLU A 77 -13.60 11.23 11.45
CA GLU A 77 -14.15 12.53 11.00
C GLU A 77 -14.92 12.42 9.69
N ASN A 78 -14.31 11.79 8.68
CA ASN A 78 -14.78 11.86 7.31
C ASN A 78 -14.34 10.63 6.51
N LYS A 79 -15.15 9.58 6.57
CA LYS A 79 -14.95 8.32 5.83
C LYS A 79 -14.73 8.53 4.32
N ARG A 80 -15.34 9.55 3.71
CA ARG A 80 -15.13 9.87 2.28
C ARG A 80 -13.71 10.40 2.03
N GLU A 81 -13.22 11.29 2.89
CA GLU A 81 -11.84 11.79 2.83
C GLU A 81 -10.83 10.68 3.15
N ALA A 82 -11.13 9.80 4.10
CA ALA A 82 -10.30 8.62 4.40
C ALA A 82 -10.11 7.71 3.18
N LEU A 83 -11.18 7.42 2.44
CA LEU A 83 -11.11 6.64 1.20
C LEU A 83 -10.36 7.38 0.08
N GLN A 84 -10.49 8.71 0.00
CA GLN A 84 -9.68 9.52 -0.93
C GLN A 84 -8.19 9.47 -0.57
N PHE A 85 -7.84 9.51 0.71
CA PHE A 85 -6.46 9.36 1.19
C PHE A 85 -5.88 8.00 0.79
N LEU A 86 -6.59 6.89 1.03
CA LEU A 86 -6.16 5.55 0.58
C LEU A 86 -5.95 5.50 -0.94
N LYS A 87 -6.85 6.13 -1.71
CA LYS A 87 -6.71 6.23 -3.17
C LYS A 87 -5.46 7.01 -3.58
N CYS A 88 -5.22 8.18 -2.97
CA CYS A 88 -4.03 8.98 -3.24
C CYS A 88 -2.73 8.24 -2.90
N VAL A 89 -2.72 7.40 -1.87
CA VAL A 89 -1.58 6.51 -1.55
C VAL A 89 -1.37 5.46 -2.65
N ALA A 90 -2.44 4.79 -3.10
CA ALA A 90 -2.35 3.80 -4.17
C ALA A 90 -1.94 4.41 -5.52
N ASP A 91 -2.41 5.61 -5.83
CA ASP A 91 -2.04 6.34 -7.05
C ASP A 91 -0.59 6.87 -6.97
N LEU A 92 -0.14 7.35 -5.80
CA LEU A 92 1.26 7.67 -5.53
C LEU A 92 2.18 6.46 -5.71
N GLN A 93 1.78 5.27 -5.23
CA GLN A 93 2.56 4.04 -5.41
C GLN A 93 2.74 3.70 -6.90
N LYS A 94 1.67 3.80 -7.71
CA LYS A 94 1.75 3.59 -9.17
C LYS A 94 2.71 4.59 -9.81
N SER A 95 2.62 5.87 -9.43
CA SER A 95 3.56 6.91 -9.90
C SER A 95 5.01 6.59 -9.52
N MET A 96 5.27 6.11 -8.30
CA MET A 96 6.61 5.69 -7.87
C MET A 96 7.17 4.54 -8.72
N HIS A 97 6.35 3.53 -9.06
CA HIS A 97 6.78 2.44 -9.93
C HIS A 97 7.13 2.91 -11.34
N LEU A 98 6.36 3.86 -11.90
CA LEU A 98 6.65 4.46 -13.21
C LEU A 98 7.93 5.32 -13.19
N LEU A 99 8.10 6.15 -12.16
CA LEU A 99 9.31 6.97 -11.96
C LEU A 99 10.56 6.10 -11.78
N ALA A 100 10.46 4.95 -11.10
CA ALA A 100 11.58 4.02 -10.92
C ALA A 100 12.08 3.38 -12.24
N THR A 101 11.27 3.41 -13.31
CA THR A 101 11.68 3.01 -14.67
C THR A 101 12.28 4.15 -15.51
N GLU A 102 12.31 5.39 -15.01
CA GLU A 102 12.84 6.56 -15.73
C GLU A 102 14.04 7.20 -15.00
N ASP A 103 15.26 6.97 -15.51
CA ASP A 103 16.53 7.45 -14.95
C ASP A 103 16.60 8.97 -14.70
N SER A 104 15.82 9.77 -15.43
CA SER A 104 15.84 11.23 -15.36
C SER A 104 14.97 11.83 -14.25
N THR A 105 14.49 11.03 -13.28
CA THR A 105 13.40 11.44 -12.37
C THR A 105 13.71 11.39 -10.87
N GLU A 106 14.99 11.22 -10.50
CA GLU A 106 15.49 11.03 -9.13
C GLU A 106 14.84 11.97 -8.08
N ASN A 107 14.83 13.29 -8.31
CA ASN A 107 14.22 14.27 -7.40
C ASN A 107 12.71 14.02 -7.15
N ARG A 108 11.97 13.60 -8.18
CA ARG A 108 10.53 13.27 -8.05
C ARG A 108 10.34 11.97 -7.29
N LEU A 109 11.20 10.97 -7.53
CA LEU A 109 11.17 9.70 -6.81
C LEU A 109 11.47 9.89 -5.31
N ILE A 110 12.46 10.72 -4.95
CA ILE A 110 12.77 11.08 -3.55
C ILE A 110 11.57 11.80 -2.89
N ARG A 111 10.95 12.77 -3.58
CA ARG A 111 9.75 13.47 -3.10
C ARG A 111 8.58 12.49 -2.88
N ALA A 112 8.35 11.58 -3.84
CA ALA A 112 7.30 10.57 -3.76
C ALA A 112 7.54 9.56 -2.62
N GLN A 113 8.79 9.09 -2.44
CA GLN A 113 9.17 8.21 -1.34
C GLN A 113 8.97 8.89 0.02
N THR A 114 9.31 10.17 0.14
CA THR A 114 9.08 10.96 1.35
C THR A 114 7.58 11.05 1.68
N LEU A 115 6.75 11.34 0.69
CA LEU A 115 5.28 11.36 0.84
C LEU A 115 4.73 9.99 1.23
N MET A 116 5.23 8.90 0.64
CA MET A 116 4.83 7.53 0.97
C MET A 116 5.14 7.20 2.44
N GLN A 117 6.32 7.58 2.94
CA GLN A 117 6.69 7.38 4.35
C GLN A 117 5.77 8.15 5.31
N ILE A 118 5.43 9.41 4.99
CA ILE A 118 4.48 10.22 5.77
C ILE A 118 3.08 9.56 5.77
N ALA A 119 2.61 9.12 4.60
CA ALA A 119 1.32 8.46 4.49
C ALA A 119 1.27 7.15 5.29
N MET A 120 2.34 6.35 5.25
CA MET A 120 2.41 5.08 5.97
C MET A 120 2.53 5.26 7.49
N LYS A 121 3.20 6.32 7.97
CA LYS A 121 3.12 6.73 9.38
C LYS A 121 1.68 7.06 9.78
N ARG A 122 0.94 7.82 8.95
CA ARG A 122 -0.45 8.17 9.20
C ARG A 122 -1.36 6.94 9.23
N LEU A 123 -1.23 6.03 8.28
CA LEU A 123 -2.01 4.78 8.24
C LEU A 123 -1.70 3.86 9.43
N GLN A 124 -0.43 3.72 9.84
CA GLN A 124 -0.07 2.99 11.06
C GLN A 124 -0.77 3.56 12.30
N LYS A 125 -0.85 4.89 12.40
CA LYS A 125 -1.51 5.59 13.51
C LYS A 125 -3.02 5.38 13.51
N GLU A 126 -3.69 5.52 12.35
CA GLU A 126 -5.13 5.21 12.23
C GLU A 126 -5.43 3.75 12.57
N PHE A 127 -4.63 2.82 12.05
CA PHE A 127 -4.77 1.39 12.33
C PHE A 127 -4.62 1.10 13.82
N TYR A 128 -3.62 1.70 14.48
CA TYR A 128 -3.45 1.62 15.94
C TYR A 128 -4.65 2.21 16.70
N GLN A 129 -5.15 3.38 16.29
CA GLN A 129 -6.27 4.07 16.93
C GLN A 129 -7.56 3.24 16.84
N ILE A 130 -7.94 2.79 15.64
CA ILE A 130 -9.15 1.98 15.45
C ILE A 130 -9.05 0.65 16.21
N LEU A 131 -7.90 -0.04 16.17
CA LEU A 131 -7.68 -1.25 16.98
C LEU A 131 -7.77 -0.96 18.49
N SER A 132 -7.28 0.20 18.95
CA SER A 132 -7.33 0.57 20.37
C SER A 132 -8.72 0.94 20.86
N MET A 133 -9.51 1.62 20.03
CA MET A 133 -10.90 1.98 20.33
C MET A 133 -11.82 0.74 20.34
N ASN A 134 -11.49 -0.29 19.55
CA ASN A 134 -12.30 -1.51 19.41
C ASN A 134 -11.78 -2.71 20.23
N ARG A 135 -10.98 -2.47 21.29
CA ARG A 135 -10.35 -3.54 22.11
C ARG A 135 -11.33 -4.61 22.60
N ALA A 136 -12.52 -4.24 23.06
CA ALA A 136 -13.54 -5.17 23.54
C ALA A 136 -14.03 -6.16 22.46
N TYR A 137 -14.09 -5.71 21.20
CA TYR A 137 -14.53 -6.51 20.05
C TYR A 137 -13.40 -7.34 19.43
N LEU A 138 -12.16 -7.07 19.85
CA LEU A 138 -10.95 -7.81 19.49
C LEU A 138 -10.55 -8.83 20.55
N ASP A 139 -11.41 -9.14 21.53
CA ASP A 139 -11.18 -10.28 22.41
C ASP A 139 -11.26 -11.62 21.62
N PRO A 140 -10.33 -12.58 21.82
CA PRO A 140 -10.32 -13.84 21.09
C PRO A 140 -11.65 -14.62 21.08
N GLU A 141 -12.42 -14.61 22.18
CA GLU A 141 -13.71 -15.33 22.23
C GLU A 141 -14.78 -14.64 21.36
N SER A 142 -14.77 -13.30 21.34
CA SER A 142 -15.70 -12.47 20.55
C SER A 142 -15.48 -12.58 19.03
N VAL A 143 -14.23 -12.72 18.55
CA VAL A 143 -13.97 -12.81 17.10
C VAL A 143 -14.29 -14.20 16.52
N SER A 144 -14.08 -15.25 17.33
CA SER A 144 -14.31 -16.64 16.92
C SER A 144 -15.80 -16.92 16.74
N THR A 145 -16.63 -16.50 17.70
CA THR A 145 -18.09 -16.64 17.66
C THR A 145 -18.74 -15.83 16.54
N ARG A 146 -18.21 -14.64 16.23
CA ARG A 146 -18.76 -13.75 15.20
C ARG A 146 -18.53 -14.24 13.77
N SER A 147 -17.40 -14.87 13.47
CA SER A 147 -17.15 -15.46 12.14
C SER A 147 -18.20 -16.52 11.78
N SER A 148 -18.58 -17.36 12.75
CA SER A 148 -19.62 -18.37 12.61
C SER A 148 -21.00 -17.76 12.31
N ARG A 149 -21.36 -16.66 13.00
CA ARG A 149 -22.63 -15.95 12.81
C ARG A 149 -22.73 -15.26 11.44
N ALA A 150 -21.64 -14.67 10.96
CA ALA A 150 -21.61 -14.04 9.64
C ALA A 150 -21.88 -15.04 8.50
N SER A 151 -21.37 -16.27 8.62
CA SER A 151 -21.67 -17.36 7.67
C SER A 151 -23.08 -17.94 7.78
N ALA A 152 -23.72 -17.86 8.96
CA ALA A 152 -25.09 -18.34 9.14
C ALA A 152 -26.14 -17.38 8.51
N ARG A 153 -25.90 -16.07 8.55
CA ARG A 153 -26.84 -15.06 8.01
C ARG A 153 -26.97 -15.04 6.48
N SER A 154 -26.16 -15.80 5.75
CA SER A 154 -26.37 -16.01 4.30
C SER A 154 -27.30 -17.18 3.97
N SER A 155 -27.81 -17.90 4.98
CA SER A 155 -28.67 -19.08 4.78
C SER A 155 -29.72 -19.25 5.90
N THR A 156 -30.71 -18.36 5.96
CA THR A 156 -31.97 -18.62 6.69
C THR A 156 -33.16 -18.22 5.83
N SER A 157 -33.90 -19.20 5.35
CA SER A 157 -35.20 -19.01 4.69
C SER A 157 -36.29 -18.85 5.72
N ASP A 158 -37.09 -17.80 5.54
CA ASP A 158 -38.53 -17.67 5.82
C ASP A 158 -39.17 -18.75 6.71
N TYR A 159 -39.33 -18.42 8.00
CA TYR A 159 -40.35 -18.96 8.89
C TYR A 159 -40.75 -17.84 9.87
N GLU A 160 -42.03 -17.49 9.90
CA GLU A 160 -42.59 -16.64 10.95
C GLU A 160 -42.76 -17.43 12.24
N ASP A 161 -42.43 -16.82 13.36
CA ASP A 161 -42.90 -17.23 14.69
C ASP A 161 -43.13 -15.97 15.53
N ASP A 162 -44.19 -16.00 16.34
CA ASP A 162 -44.82 -14.82 16.95
C ASP A 162 -44.39 -14.66 18.43
N GLU A 163 -44.71 -13.51 19.03
CA GLU A 163 -44.65 -13.23 20.49
C GLU A 163 -43.27 -13.36 21.21
N ASP A 164 -42.56 -12.23 21.43
CA ASP A 164 -42.29 -11.75 22.82
C ASP A 164 -41.76 -10.28 22.87
N ASN A 165 -42.58 -9.35 23.36
CA ASN A 165 -42.35 -7.90 23.27
C ASN A 165 -41.55 -7.29 24.44
N ASP A 166 -40.48 -7.96 24.87
CA ASP A 166 -39.51 -7.40 25.84
C ASP A 166 -38.03 -7.65 25.44
N VAL A 167 -37.80 -8.35 24.32
CA VAL A 167 -36.45 -8.65 23.80
C VAL A 167 -35.91 -7.53 22.89
N HIS A 168 -36.78 -6.69 22.33
CA HIS A 168 -36.41 -5.71 21.30
C HIS A 168 -35.38 -4.66 21.77
N ALA A 169 -35.45 -4.16 23.01
CA ALA A 169 -34.52 -3.15 23.51
C ALA A 169 -33.07 -3.67 23.64
N ALA A 170 -32.91 -4.94 24.05
CA ALA A 170 -31.60 -5.61 24.09
C ALA A 170 -31.13 -5.99 22.68
N GLY A 171 -32.05 -6.44 21.81
CA GLY A 171 -31.76 -6.77 20.42
C GLY A 171 -31.22 -5.59 19.61
N ASP A 172 -31.84 -4.41 19.71
CA ASP A 172 -31.36 -3.19 19.06
C ASP A 172 -29.97 -2.76 19.59
N SER A 173 -29.79 -2.78 20.92
CA SER A 173 -28.50 -2.43 21.55
C SER A 173 -27.37 -3.36 21.10
N ILE A 174 -27.65 -4.66 20.90
CA ILE A 174 -26.68 -5.63 20.36
C ILE A 174 -26.45 -5.39 18.85
N SER A 175 -27.50 -5.08 18.09
CA SER A 175 -27.45 -4.77 16.66
C SER A 175 -26.54 -3.57 16.37
N GLU A 176 -26.72 -2.46 17.09
CA GLU A 176 -25.88 -1.26 16.95
C GLU A 176 -24.41 -1.55 17.28
N VAL A 177 -24.15 -2.29 18.38
CA VAL A 177 -22.80 -2.70 18.79
C VAL A 177 -22.13 -3.61 17.75
N GLU A 178 -22.86 -4.58 17.18
CA GLU A 178 -22.35 -5.39 16.07
C GLU A 178 -22.10 -4.53 14.82
N GLN A 179 -22.93 -3.53 14.53
CA GLN A 179 -22.81 -2.67 13.35
C GLN A 179 -21.62 -1.71 13.44
N VAL A 180 -21.39 -1.06 14.59
CA VAL A 180 -20.17 -0.27 14.88
C VAL A 180 -18.93 -1.15 14.73
N SER A 181 -18.97 -2.36 15.30
CA SER A 181 -17.90 -3.35 15.18
C SER A 181 -17.71 -3.89 13.75
N SER A 182 -18.70 -3.75 12.87
CA SER A 182 -18.61 -4.12 11.45
C SER A 182 -17.92 -3.00 10.65
N ALA A 183 -18.33 -1.75 10.88
CA ALA A 183 -17.74 -0.58 10.26
C ALA A 183 -16.24 -0.46 10.58
N ALA A 184 -15.86 -0.63 11.85
CA ALA A 184 -14.46 -0.61 12.28
C ALA A 184 -13.62 -1.72 11.59
N MET A 185 -14.17 -2.94 11.44
CA MET A 185 -13.47 -4.04 10.76
C MET A 185 -13.31 -3.79 9.25
N SER A 186 -14.29 -3.16 8.61
CA SER A 186 -14.19 -2.72 7.20
C SER A 186 -13.10 -1.65 7.00
N ASP A 187 -12.97 -0.73 7.94
CA ASP A 187 -11.97 0.34 7.90
C ASP A 187 -10.56 -0.18 8.18
N LEU A 188 -10.41 -1.05 9.18
CA LEU A 188 -9.17 -1.80 9.43
C LEU A 188 -8.74 -2.60 8.21
N ARG A 189 -9.68 -3.29 7.54
CA ARG A 189 -9.40 -4.03 6.31
C ARG A 189 -8.91 -3.11 5.19
N SER A 190 -9.59 -1.99 4.97
CA SER A 190 -9.23 -1.03 3.91
C SER A 190 -7.84 -0.43 4.13
N ILE A 191 -7.48 -0.11 5.38
CA ILE A 191 -6.14 0.36 5.75
C ILE A 191 -5.10 -0.74 5.53
N ALA A 192 -5.37 -1.96 6.00
CA ALA A 192 -4.44 -3.09 5.88
C ALA A 192 -4.16 -3.46 4.42
N GLU A 193 -5.19 -3.54 3.57
CA GLU A 193 -5.04 -3.80 2.13
C GLU A 193 -4.19 -2.70 1.45
N CYS A 194 -4.40 -1.42 1.79
CA CYS A 194 -3.59 -0.31 1.29
C CYS A 194 -2.12 -0.37 1.76
N MET A 195 -1.88 -0.64 3.05
CA MET A 195 -0.52 -0.78 3.59
C MET A 195 0.22 -1.98 2.99
N ILE A 196 -0.43 -3.13 2.90
CA ILE A 196 0.16 -4.37 2.36
C ILE A 196 0.49 -4.21 0.87
N SER A 197 -0.45 -3.69 0.07
CA SER A 197 -0.21 -3.44 -1.36
C SER A 197 0.91 -2.41 -1.59
N SER A 198 1.04 -1.43 -0.70
CA SER A 198 2.14 -0.43 -0.71
C SER A 198 3.50 -0.98 -0.25
N GLY A 199 3.59 -2.24 0.22
CA GLY A 199 4.82 -2.87 0.69
C GLY A 199 5.07 -2.80 2.20
N TYR A 200 4.16 -2.22 2.99
CA TYR A 200 4.28 -1.99 4.44
C TYR A 200 3.55 -3.05 5.27
N ALA A 201 3.55 -4.29 4.79
CA ALA A 201 2.90 -5.42 5.45
C ALA A 201 3.51 -5.73 6.83
N LYS A 202 4.83 -5.55 6.98
CA LYS A 202 5.55 -5.79 8.24
C LYS A 202 5.10 -4.81 9.33
N GLU A 203 4.95 -3.55 8.97
CA GLU A 203 4.52 -2.44 9.83
C GLU A 203 3.06 -2.63 10.25
N CYS A 204 2.18 -2.94 9.29
CA CYS A 204 0.77 -3.27 9.56
C CYS A 204 0.63 -4.44 10.56
N VAL A 205 1.37 -5.53 10.34
CA VAL A 205 1.38 -6.70 11.23
C VAL A 205 2.01 -6.38 12.59
N ASN A 206 3.02 -5.50 12.64
CA ASN A 206 3.64 -5.07 13.90
C ASN A 206 2.65 -4.30 14.78
N VAL A 207 1.91 -3.33 14.22
CA VAL A 207 0.86 -2.59 14.95
C VAL A 207 -0.21 -3.54 15.49
N TYR A 208 -0.68 -4.49 14.66
CA TYR A 208 -1.64 -5.51 15.10
C TYR A 208 -1.11 -6.36 16.26
N LYS A 209 0.14 -6.84 16.16
CA LYS A 209 0.80 -7.63 17.22
C LYS A 209 0.92 -6.86 18.52
N ILE A 210 1.28 -5.57 18.48
CA ILE A 210 1.39 -4.71 19.67
C ILE A 210 0.03 -4.61 20.38
N ILE A 211 -1.06 -4.31 19.65
CA ILE A 211 -2.40 -4.22 20.25
C ILE A 211 -2.87 -5.57 20.79
N ARG A 212 -2.77 -6.65 20.00
CA ARG A 212 -3.20 -7.99 20.45
C ARG A 212 -2.43 -8.46 21.68
N LYS A 213 -1.11 -8.22 21.73
CA LYS A 213 -0.31 -8.49 22.93
C LYS A 213 -0.79 -7.64 24.11
N SER A 214 -1.06 -6.34 23.92
CA SER A 214 -1.58 -5.48 24.98
C SER A 214 -2.92 -5.98 25.54
N ILE A 215 -3.83 -6.46 24.70
CA ILE A 215 -5.14 -7.01 25.14
C ILE A 215 -4.92 -8.29 25.97
N ILE A 216 -4.05 -9.19 25.50
CA ILE A 216 -3.74 -10.45 26.19
C ILE A 216 -3.01 -10.20 27.52
N ASP A 217 -1.99 -9.34 27.53
CA ASP A 217 -1.24 -8.94 28.73
C ASP A 217 -2.18 -8.30 29.78
N GLU A 218 -3.13 -7.47 29.35
CA GLU A 218 -4.14 -6.85 30.22
C GLU A 218 -5.13 -7.89 30.77
N GLY A 219 -5.59 -8.85 29.95
CA GLY A 219 -6.44 -9.95 30.39
C GLY A 219 -5.78 -10.84 31.43
N ILE A 220 -4.53 -11.26 31.18
CA ILE A 220 -3.69 -12.03 32.11
C ILE A 220 -3.51 -11.28 33.45
N TYR A 221 -3.25 -9.98 33.39
CA TYR A 221 -3.12 -9.13 34.57
C TYR A 221 -4.43 -9.07 35.40
N ARG A 222 -5.58 -8.88 34.74
CA ARG A 222 -6.89 -8.87 35.42
C ARG A 222 -7.25 -10.21 36.05
N LEU A 223 -6.71 -11.33 35.55
CA LEU A 223 -6.86 -12.67 36.13
C LEU A 223 -5.89 -12.95 37.30
N GLY A 224 -5.00 -12.01 37.65
CA GLY A 224 -4.00 -12.20 38.72
C GLY A 224 -2.90 -13.19 38.37
N ILE A 225 -2.72 -13.54 37.09
CA ILE A 225 -1.68 -14.47 36.65
C ILE A 225 -0.37 -13.68 36.51
N GLU A 226 0.47 -13.75 37.54
CA GLU A 226 1.78 -13.11 37.51
C GLU A 226 2.69 -13.72 36.43
N LYS A 227 3.45 -12.86 35.74
CA LYS A 227 4.48 -13.32 34.81
C LYS A 227 5.62 -13.94 35.60
N MET A 228 5.65 -15.27 35.66
CA MET A 228 6.74 -16.05 36.26
C MET A 228 8.07 -15.71 35.59
N THR A 229 8.84 -14.78 36.18
CA THR A 229 10.21 -14.53 35.79
C THR A 229 11.08 -15.66 36.31
N SER A 230 11.66 -16.45 35.41
CA SER A 230 12.64 -17.48 35.78
C SER A 230 13.88 -16.81 36.36
N SER A 231 13.99 -16.79 37.69
CA SER A 231 15.26 -16.49 38.37
C SER A 231 16.30 -17.53 37.95
N HIS A 232 17.49 -17.07 37.58
CA HIS A 232 18.61 -17.89 37.12
C HIS A 232 19.92 -17.34 37.68
#